data_AF-A0A329TEF8-F1
#
_entry.id   AF-A0A329TEF8-F1
#
_cell.length_a   1.000
_cell.length_b   1.000
_cell.length_c   1.000
_cell.angle_alpha   90.00
_cell.angle_beta   90.00
_cell.angle_gamma   90.00
#
_symmetry.space_group_name_H-M   'P 1'
#
loop_
_entity.id
_entity.type
_entity.pdbx_description
1 polymer ?
#
loop_
_entity_poly.entity_id
_entity_poly.type
_entity_poly.pdbx_seq_one_letter_code
_entity_poly.pdbx_strand_id
1 'polypeptide(L)'
;MQSLCEAYQLGITIRNELTKADLVTAFENLDHSIDTIEDGYPAWHPAPLSFRAIILSFVFMKITGDSYAEFSRRLTRQPEVATILGFSRVPDESTFSRAWRNRFDDVVHEYIHAAAHFVIKEVHDRDISAPEVRPKAEILNDTEEAADSVENESFSQEKIIQTTRLARAHAYGHFDSGRASNASYEDTQFFELQTFMGMVRCGATQGATRFQYRRGKEYGPHGDTHLRAVKQFGPEELVRGFNKTTDRLLSVIAPKASFRRPVTAAIDITTIPYYGDVEEMPMVSGTKDRDGRAFKFATLSIIGQNIPLILAVEPVRESSEWDENPSNQIHRTVRRLVRRAKEHVPIETVLCDREFDSIQVFQTLSNLDVNYLIPKRVSSSERDVLEQMEEDDQEVAVESASIHVE
;
A
#
# COMPACT_ATOMS: atom_id res chain seq x y z
N MET A 1 -1.07 -2.89 24.08
CA MET A 1 -0.57 -1.73 24.86
C MET A 1 0.67 -2.10 25.68
N GLN A 2 0.65 -3.18 26.46
CA GLN A 2 1.84 -3.62 27.23
C GLN A 2 3.02 -4.03 26.32
N SER A 3 2.77 -4.82 25.27
CA SER A 3 3.78 -5.23 24.27
C SER A 3 4.45 -4.05 23.56
N LEU A 4 3.68 -3.03 23.16
CA LEU A 4 4.20 -1.80 22.55
C LEU A 4 5.14 -1.03 23.49
N CYS A 5 4.78 -0.88 24.76
CA CYS A 5 5.66 -0.25 25.75
C CYS A 5 6.99 -1.01 25.87
N GLU A 6 6.95 -2.33 25.89
CA GLU A 6 8.17 -3.15 25.94
C GLU A 6 8.98 -3.12 24.64
N ALA A 7 8.34 -2.99 23.48
CA ALA A 7 9.01 -2.77 22.20
C ALA A 7 9.77 -1.44 22.21
N TYR A 8 9.17 -0.37 22.75
CA TYR A 8 9.84 0.91 22.93
C TYR A 8 10.99 0.80 23.93
N GLN A 9 10.84 0.06 25.02
CA GLN A 9 11.93 -0.18 25.96
C GLN A 9 13.09 -0.92 25.30
N LEU A 10 12.80 -1.96 24.51
CA LEU A 10 13.82 -2.66 23.72
C LEU A 10 14.56 -1.69 22.80
N GLY A 11 13.82 -0.86 22.07
CA GLY A 11 14.40 0.16 21.20
C GLY A 11 15.25 1.20 21.96
N ILE A 12 14.82 1.63 23.14
CA ILE A 12 15.59 2.52 24.03
C ILE A 12 16.88 1.86 24.46
N THR A 13 16.84 0.58 24.85
CA THR A 13 18.03 -0.17 25.26
C THR A 13 19.03 -0.29 24.12
N ILE A 14 18.58 -0.71 22.92
CA ILE A 14 19.44 -0.79 21.72
C ILE A 14 20.04 0.58 21.41
N ARG A 15 19.22 1.64 21.40
CA ARG A 15 19.70 3.00 21.12
C ARG A 15 20.73 3.47 22.14
N ASN A 16 20.53 3.20 23.43
CA ASN A 16 21.47 3.61 24.48
C ASN A 16 22.82 2.90 24.32
N GLU A 17 22.84 1.64 23.89
CA GLU A 17 24.07 0.92 23.61
C GLU A 17 24.74 1.40 22.31
N LEU A 18 23.96 1.74 21.28
CA LEU A 18 24.47 2.33 20.03
C LEU A 18 25.19 3.67 20.23
N THR A 19 24.89 4.43 21.29
CA THR A 19 25.67 5.63 21.62
C THR A 19 27.09 5.33 22.11
N LYS A 20 27.38 4.07 22.46
CA LYS A 20 28.64 3.63 23.06
C LYS A 20 29.43 2.70 22.16
N ALA A 21 28.77 1.94 21.29
CA ALA A 21 29.37 0.88 20.50
C ALA A 21 28.62 0.64 19.17
N ASP A 22 29.17 -0.20 18.31
CA ASP A 22 28.51 -0.63 17.07
C ASP A 22 27.27 -1.51 17.32
N LEU A 23 26.50 -1.76 16.24
CA LEU A 23 25.24 -2.49 16.31
C LEU A 23 25.40 -3.94 16.82
N VAL A 24 26.50 -4.60 16.48
CA VAL A 24 26.74 -5.99 16.91
C VAL A 24 26.97 -6.03 18.43
N THR A 25 27.79 -5.10 18.93
CA THR A 25 28.09 -4.95 20.36
C THR A 25 26.84 -4.51 21.14
N ALA A 26 25.97 -3.69 20.55
CA ALA A 26 24.71 -3.29 21.15
C ALA A 26 23.75 -4.48 21.37
N PHE A 27 23.74 -5.46 20.46
CA PHE A 27 22.98 -6.70 20.63
C PHE A 27 23.66 -7.70 21.58
N GLU A 28 24.99 -7.69 21.69
CA GLU A 28 25.74 -8.51 22.66
C GLU A 28 25.41 -8.14 24.11
N ASN A 29 25.35 -6.84 24.40
CA ASN A 29 25.04 -6.32 25.74
C ASN A 29 23.53 -6.23 26.04
N LEU A 30 22.69 -6.80 25.17
CA LEU A 30 21.24 -6.63 25.25
C LEU A 30 20.62 -7.51 26.35
N ASP A 31 20.56 -6.97 27.55
CA ASP A 31 19.80 -7.53 28.68
C ASP A 31 18.36 -7.00 28.70
N HIS A 32 17.57 -7.42 27.71
CA HIS A 32 16.14 -7.10 27.61
C HIS A 32 15.30 -8.37 27.51
N SER A 33 14.24 -8.43 28.33
CA SER A 33 13.25 -9.50 28.28
C SER A 33 12.20 -9.25 27.20
N ILE A 34 11.67 -10.33 26.62
CA ILE A 34 10.62 -10.30 25.59
C ILE A 34 9.36 -11.05 26.07
N ASP A 35 9.15 -11.15 27.38
CA ASP A 35 8.09 -11.98 27.99
C ASP A 35 6.66 -11.50 27.67
N THR A 36 6.45 -10.30 27.11
CA THR A 36 5.12 -9.84 26.68
C THR A 36 4.64 -10.41 25.36
N ILE A 37 5.51 -11.05 24.59
CA ILE A 37 5.14 -11.68 23.32
C ILE A 37 5.19 -13.19 23.47
N GLU A 38 4.15 -13.86 22.99
CA GLU A 38 4.02 -15.30 23.08
C GLU A 38 4.55 -15.96 21.80
N ASP A 39 5.23 -17.10 21.95
CA ASP A 39 5.64 -17.91 20.80
C ASP A 39 4.41 -18.59 20.21
N GLY A 40 4.11 -18.32 18.94
CA GLY A 40 2.98 -18.94 18.24
C GLY A 40 3.15 -20.45 18.04
N TYR A 41 4.35 -20.98 18.26
CA TYR A 41 4.57 -22.42 18.33
C TYR A 41 4.18 -23.01 19.69
N PRO A 42 3.35 -24.07 19.72
CA PRO A 42 3.04 -24.77 20.96
C PRO A 42 4.30 -25.31 21.66
N ALA A 43 4.26 -25.46 22.99
CA ALA A 43 5.40 -25.93 23.79
C ALA A 43 5.96 -27.31 23.37
N TRP A 44 5.16 -28.15 22.69
CA TRP A 44 5.58 -29.45 22.16
C TRP A 44 6.19 -29.37 20.76
N HIS A 45 6.14 -28.22 20.09
CA HIS A 45 6.65 -28.05 18.74
C HIS A 45 8.19 -28.18 18.74
N PRO A 46 8.77 -29.02 17.86
CA PRO A 46 10.21 -29.31 17.87
C PRO A 46 11.03 -28.19 17.21
N ALA A 47 10.64 -26.93 17.41
CA ALA A 47 11.31 -25.79 16.79
C ALA A 47 12.78 -25.78 17.24
N PRO A 48 13.74 -25.87 16.31
CA PRO A 48 15.14 -26.03 16.69
C PRO A 48 15.76 -24.74 17.24
N LEU A 49 15.10 -23.58 17.06
CA LEU A 49 15.65 -22.25 17.35
C LEU A 49 14.79 -21.50 18.37
N SER A 50 15.49 -20.89 19.35
CA SER A 50 14.90 -20.05 20.40
C SER A 50 14.01 -18.95 19.81
N PHE A 51 12.86 -18.70 20.45
CA PHE A 51 11.95 -17.63 20.05
C PHE A 51 12.66 -16.28 20.12
N ARG A 52 13.36 -16.02 21.24
CA ARG A 52 14.14 -14.80 21.44
C ARG A 52 15.17 -14.56 20.34
N ALA A 53 15.92 -15.60 19.97
CA ALA A 53 16.93 -15.51 18.92
C ALA A 53 16.33 -15.10 17.56
N ILE A 54 15.15 -15.64 17.24
CA ILE A 54 14.43 -15.30 16.02
C ILE A 54 13.89 -13.86 16.10
N ILE A 55 13.25 -13.45 17.20
CA ILE A 55 12.76 -12.07 17.37
C ILE A 55 13.88 -11.05 17.21
N LEU A 56 15.00 -11.24 17.90
CA LEU A 56 16.14 -10.33 17.82
C LEU A 56 16.76 -10.30 16.43
N SER A 57 16.80 -11.44 15.72
CA SER A 57 17.18 -11.47 14.31
C SER A 57 16.31 -10.55 13.46
N PHE A 58 14.99 -10.56 13.66
CA PHE A 58 14.08 -9.71 12.89
C PHE A 58 14.22 -8.23 13.24
N VAL A 59 14.43 -7.89 14.51
CA VAL A 59 14.72 -6.51 14.91
C VAL A 59 16.04 -6.05 14.28
N PHE A 60 17.07 -6.90 14.31
CA PHE A 60 18.37 -6.63 13.69
C PHE A 60 18.23 -6.41 12.17
N MET A 61 17.60 -7.35 11.46
CA MET A 61 17.35 -7.25 10.01
C MET A 61 16.56 -6.00 9.66
N LYS A 62 15.58 -5.60 10.48
CA LYS A 62 14.80 -4.38 10.23
C LYS A 62 15.59 -3.10 10.48
N ILE A 63 16.53 -3.10 11.42
CA ILE A 63 17.45 -1.99 11.64
C ILE A 63 18.45 -1.86 10.49
N THR A 64 19.00 -2.98 10.00
CA THR A 64 20.02 -2.99 8.95
C THR A 64 19.47 -2.92 7.53
N GLY A 65 18.22 -3.30 7.33
CA GLY A 65 17.64 -3.49 5.99
C GLY A 65 18.06 -4.80 5.31
N ASP A 66 18.71 -5.74 6.03
CA ASP A 66 19.14 -7.00 5.44
C ASP A 66 17.94 -7.86 4.98
N SER A 67 17.98 -8.35 3.74
CA SER A 67 17.12 -9.44 3.30
C SER A 67 17.44 -10.75 4.04
N TYR A 68 16.52 -11.73 4.02
CA TYR A 68 16.77 -13.05 4.64
C TYR A 68 18.05 -13.73 4.10
N ALA A 69 18.29 -13.62 2.79
CA ALA A 69 19.48 -14.17 2.16
C ALA A 69 20.76 -13.42 2.58
N GLU A 70 20.70 -12.10 2.75
CA GLU A 70 21.83 -11.29 3.24
C GLU A 70 22.13 -11.60 4.70
N PHE A 71 21.10 -11.69 5.53
CA PHE A 71 21.26 -11.99 6.94
C PHE A 71 21.81 -13.40 7.18
N SER A 72 21.31 -14.42 6.49
CA SER A 72 21.92 -15.77 6.54
C SER A 72 23.39 -15.77 6.09
N ARG A 73 23.74 -14.99 5.06
CA ARG A 73 25.13 -14.81 4.63
C ARG A 73 25.96 -14.08 5.69
N ARG A 74 25.41 -13.07 6.36
CA ARG A 74 26.05 -12.34 7.46
C ARG A 74 26.34 -13.28 8.63
N LEU A 75 25.37 -14.07 9.08
CA LEU A 75 25.56 -15.07 10.14
C LEU A 75 26.63 -16.12 9.80
N THR A 76 26.81 -16.41 8.52
CA THR A 76 27.87 -17.33 8.04
C THR A 76 29.25 -16.64 8.02
N ARG A 77 29.31 -15.36 7.64
CA ARG A 77 30.56 -14.59 7.52
C ARG A 77 31.05 -14.01 8.84
N GLN A 78 30.15 -13.75 9.78
CA GLN A 78 30.39 -13.20 11.12
C GLN A 78 29.75 -14.13 12.17
N PRO A 79 30.41 -15.24 12.52
CA PRO A 79 29.88 -16.21 13.47
C PRO A 79 29.62 -15.63 14.87
N GLU A 80 30.28 -14.53 15.23
CA GLU A 80 29.98 -13.78 16.46
C GLU A 80 28.51 -13.32 16.51
N VAL A 81 27.93 -12.86 15.41
CA VAL A 81 26.53 -12.40 15.34
C VAL A 81 25.57 -13.56 15.61
N ALA A 82 25.87 -14.75 15.06
CA ALA A 82 25.08 -15.95 15.33
C ALA A 82 25.15 -16.35 16.81
N THR A 83 26.32 -16.22 17.42
CA THR A 83 26.56 -16.54 18.84
C THR A 83 25.82 -15.56 19.75
N ILE A 84 25.92 -14.26 19.47
CA ILE A 84 25.25 -13.16 20.20
C ILE A 84 23.73 -13.35 20.21
N LEU A 85 23.14 -13.68 19.06
CA LEU A 85 21.71 -13.92 18.96
C LEU A 85 21.27 -15.25 19.60
N GLY A 86 22.22 -16.13 19.94
CA GLY A 86 21.94 -17.41 20.63
C GLY A 86 21.68 -18.58 19.69
N PHE A 87 22.22 -18.56 18.47
CA PHE A 87 22.09 -19.67 17.52
C PHE A 87 23.21 -20.70 17.70
N SER A 88 22.81 -21.96 17.95
CA SER A 88 23.73 -23.12 17.93
C SER A 88 24.06 -23.60 16.51
N ARG A 89 23.22 -23.26 15.54
CA ARG A 89 23.41 -23.50 14.10
C ARG A 89 22.89 -22.30 13.32
N VAL A 90 23.63 -21.89 12.28
CA VAL A 90 23.23 -20.80 11.40
C VAL A 90 21.89 -21.13 10.71
N PRO A 91 20.84 -20.31 10.91
CA PRO A 91 19.57 -20.47 10.22
C PRO A 91 19.68 -20.12 8.73
N ASP A 92 18.97 -20.87 7.91
CA ASP A 92 18.81 -20.55 6.49
C ASP A 92 17.67 -19.55 6.26
N GLU A 93 17.62 -18.97 5.06
CA GLU A 93 16.57 -18.01 4.65
C GLU A 93 15.15 -18.59 4.85
N SER A 94 14.97 -19.87 4.54
CA SER A 94 13.67 -20.55 4.66
C SER A 94 13.18 -20.59 6.11
N THR A 95 14.10 -20.54 7.07
CA THR A 95 13.80 -20.55 8.51
C THR A 95 13.21 -19.22 8.94
N PHE A 96 13.81 -18.10 8.54
CA PHE A 96 13.24 -16.77 8.78
C PHE A 96 11.90 -16.61 8.07
N SER A 97 11.82 -17.00 6.81
CA SER A 97 10.60 -16.95 6.01
C SER A 97 9.44 -17.74 6.66
N ARG A 98 9.70 -18.93 7.20
CA ARG A 98 8.70 -19.73 7.92
C ARG A 98 8.32 -19.13 9.28
N ALA A 99 9.29 -18.59 10.02
CA ALA A 99 9.02 -17.94 11.29
C ALA A 99 8.09 -16.72 11.12
N TRP A 100 8.38 -15.85 10.14
CA TRP A 100 7.57 -14.68 9.86
C TRP A 100 6.12 -15.02 9.53
N ARG A 101 5.90 -16.08 8.73
CA ARG A 101 4.56 -16.46 8.25
C ARG A 101 3.76 -17.29 9.25
N ASN A 102 4.41 -18.16 10.01
CA ASN A 102 3.71 -19.22 10.75
C ASN A 102 3.95 -19.19 12.26
N ARG A 103 5.00 -18.51 12.74
CA ARG A 103 5.37 -18.45 14.16
C ARG A 103 4.91 -17.16 14.82
N PHE A 104 4.81 -16.08 14.06
CA PHE A 104 4.49 -14.74 14.56
C PHE A 104 3.03 -14.40 14.32
N ASP A 105 2.40 -13.84 15.34
CA ASP A 105 1.10 -13.18 15.23
C ASP A 105 1.28 -11.67 15.01
N ASP A 106 0.17 -10.96 14.84
CA ASP A 106 0.18 -9.51 14.60
C ASP A 106 0.88 -8.74 15.74
N VAL A 107 0.78 -9.23 16.99
CA VAL A 107 1.39 -8.59 18.16
C VAL A 107 2.92 -8.68 18.08
N VAL A 108 3.44 -9.84 17.66
CA VAL A 108 4.87 -10.05 17.45
C VAL A 108 5.39 -9.21 16.28
N HIS A 109 4.64 -9.14 15.16
CA HIS A 109 5.01 -8.28 14.03
C HIS A 109 5.09 -6.81 14.47
N GLU A 110 4.05 -6.32 15.15
CA GLU A 110 4.00 -4.94 15.65
C GLU A 110 5.14 -4.65 16.64
N TYR A 111 5.47 -5.60 17.53
CA TYR A 111 6.59 -5.49 18.46
C TYR A 111 7.92 -5.28 17.74
N ILE A 112 8.21 -6.12 16.73
CA ILE A 112 9.44 -6.04 15.93
C ILE A 112 9.53 -4.69 15.21
N HIS A 113 8.43 -4.27 14.56
CA HIS A 113 8.37 -3.01 13.83
C HIS A 113 8.57 -1.81 14.76
N ALA A 114 7.85 -1.76 15.89
CA ALA A 114 7.93 -0.66 16.84
C ALA A 114 9.35 -0.52 17.42
N ALA A 115 9.98 -1.63 17.81
CA ALA A 115 11.35 -1.62 18.35
C ALA A 115 12.37 -1.12 17.30
N ALA A 116 12.34 -1.68 16.09
CA ALA A 116 13.29 -1.32 15.03
C ALA A 116 13.08 0.12 14.54
N HIS A 117 11.85 0.54 14.28
CA HIS A 117 11.54 1.89 13.81
C HIS A 117 11.94 2.94 14.84
N PHE A 118 11.74 2.66 16.13
CA PHE A 118 12.21 3.55 17.20
C PHE A 118 13.73 3.73 17.15
N VAL A 119 14.49 2.64 17.03
CA VAL A 119 15.97 2.70 16.96
C VAL A 119 16.42 3.54 15.76
N ILE A 120 15.91 3.22 14.56
CA ILE A 120 16.35 3.93 13.35
C ILE A 120 15.97 5.41 13.43
N LYS A 121 14.76 5.73 13.91
CA LYS A 121 14.34 7.13 14.09
C LYS A 121 15.27 7.87 15.04
N GLU A 122 15.58 7.31 16.21
CA GLU A 122 16.41 7.98 17.21
C GLU A 122 17.88 8.08 16.78
N VAL A 123 18.41 7.10 16.04
CA VAL A 123 19.76 7.16 15.46
C VAL A 123 19.89 8.37 14.54
N HIS A 124 18.92 8.57 13.63
CA HIS A 124 18.96 9.70 12.70
C HIS A 124 18.55 11.03 13.36
N ASP A 125 17.54 11.05 14.24
CA ASP A 125 17.07 12.28 14.91
C ASP A 125 18.10 12.85 15.88
N ARG A 126 19.01 12.01 16.39
CA ARG A 126 20.08 12.41 17.32
C ARG A 126 21.49 12.34 16.74
N ASP A 127 21.60 12.09 15.44
CA ASP A 127 22.88 12.00 14.70
C ASP A 127 23.87 11.01 15.37
N ILE A 128 23.37 9.83 15.77
CA ILE A 128 24.18 8.76 16.35
C ILE A 128 24.97 8.08 15.22
N SER A 129 26.28 7.99 15.37
CA SER A 129 27.16 7.33 14.39
C SER A 129 26.95 5.82 14.38
N ALA A 130 26.04 5.32 13.55
CA ALA A 130 25.77 3.89 13.37
C ALA A 130 25.60 3.56 11.86
N PRO A 131 26.69 3.27 11.13
CA PRO A 131 26.66 3.11 9.67
C PRO A 131 25.90 1.86 9.20
N GLU A 132 25.70 0.86 10.06
CA GLU A 132 24.89 -0.33 9.74
C GLU A 132 23.39 -0.06 9.79
N VAL A 133 22.95 1.07 10.38
CA VAL A 133 21.54 1.42 10.50
C VAL A 133 21.06 2.02 9.19
N ARG A 134 19.99 1.46 8.63
CA ARG A 134 19.43 1.93 7.36
C ARG A 134 18.95 3.39 7.43
N PRO A 135 18.93 4.13 6.31
CA PRO A 135 18.43 5.50 6.26
C PRO A 135 16.99 5.64 6.78
N LYS A 136 16.69 6.76 7.47
CA LYS A 136 15.31 7.07 7.93
C LYS A 136 14.30 7.10 6.78
N ALA A 137 14.72 7.55 5.60
CA ALA A 137 13.89 7.59 4.39
C ALA A 137 13.41 6.20 3.96
N GLU A 138 14.18 5.14 4.20
CA GLU A 138 13.77 3.77 3.87
C GLU A 138 12.70 3.22 4.82
N ILE A 139 12.49 3.83 6.00
CA ILE A 139 11.33 3.48 6.84
C ILE A 139 10.07 4.21 6.38
N LEU A 140 10.25 5.46 5.94
CA LEU A 140 9.17 6.23 5.33
C LEU A 140 8.72 5.56 4.02
N ASN A 141 9.68 5.02 3.26
CA ASN A 141 9.43 4.22 2.07
C ASN A 141 9.10 2.75 2.36
N ASP A 142 9.48 2.14 3.50
CA ASP A 142 8.94 0.83 3.93
C ASP A 142 7.45 0.94 4.26
N THR A 143 6.96 2.16 4.51
CA THR A 143 5.52 2.45 4.57
C THR A 143 4.90 2.48 3.16
N GLU A 144 5.71 2.63 2.10
CA GLU A 144 5.31 2.62 0.69
C GLU A 144 5.62 1.29 -0.04
N GLU A 145 6.65 0.51 0.35
CA GLU A 145 6.84 -0.89 -0.08
C GLU A 145 6.03 -1.87 0.77
N ALA A 146 5.50 -1.41 1.89
CA ALA A 146 4.24 -1.90 2.44
C ALA A 146 3.05 -1.13 1.85
N ALA A 147 2.99 -0.94 0.52
CA ALA A 147 1.75 -0.70 -0.20
C ALA A 147 0.85 -1.95 -0.17
N ASP A 148 0.49 -2.34 1.06
CA ASP A 148 -0.80 -2.91 1.46
C ASP A 148 -0.87 -3.06 2.99
N SER A 149 -0.07 -2.31 3.78
CA SER A 149 -0.42 -2.08 5.18
C SER A 149 -1.44 -0.95 5.27
N VAL A 150 -2.61 -1.14 4.63
CA VAL A 150 -3.80 -0.47 5.16
C VAL A 150 -3.81 -0.84 6.65
N GLU A 151 -3.67 0.17 7.51
CA GLU A 151 -3.59 0.03 8.97
C GLU A 151 -4.52 -1.08 9.40
N ASN A 152 -4.01 -2.06 10.14
CA ASN A 152 -4.78 -3.21 10.63
C ASN A 152 -5.76 -2.78 11.75
N GLU A 153 -6.28 -1.55 11.68
CA GLU A 153 -7.43 -1.13 12.46
C GLU A 153 -8.66 -1.87 11.95
N SER A 154 -8.98 -2.99 12.61
CA SER A 154 -10.27 -3.63 12.41
C SER A 154 -11.38 -2.59 12.64
N PHE A 155 -12.24 -2.37 11.65
CA PHE A 155 -13.34 -1.42 11.79
C PHE A 155 -14.25 -1.87 12.94
N SER A 156 -14.61 -0.95 13.85
CA SER A 156 -15.60 -1.23 14.90
C SER A 156 -16.94 -1.63 14.27
N GLN A 157 -17.79 -2.32 15.04
CA GLN A 157 -19.12 -2.71 14.57
C GLN A 157 -19.96 -1.50 14.18
N GLU A 158 -19.90 -0.43 14.96
CA GLU A 158 -20.60 0.83 14.70
C GLU A 158 -20.11 1.45 13.39
N LYS A 159 -18.79 1.46 13.15
CA LYS A 159 -18.20 1.98 11.91
C LYS A 159 -18.64 1.17 10.70
N ILE A 160 -18.68 -0.16 10.82
CA ILE A 160 -19.20 -1.06 9.76
C ILE A 160 -20.67 -0.75 9.47
N ILE A 161 -21.53 -0.71 10.48
CA ILE A 161 -22.96 -0.45 10.33
C ILE A 161 -23.21 0.93 9.72
N GLN A 162 -22.50 1.95 10.21
CA GLN A 162 -22.64 3.31 9.72
C GLN A 162 -22.21 3.42 8.26
N THR A 163 -21.07 2.81 7.90
CA THR A 163 -20.52 2.83 6.54
C THR A 163 -21.46 2.13 5.57
N THR A 164 -21.89 0.90 5.87
CA THR A 164 -22.80 0.15 4.99
C THR A 164 -24.15 0.83 4.85
N ARG A 165 -24.68 1.45 5.92
CA ARG A 165 -25.92 2.23 5.86
C ARG A 165 -25.79 3.46 4.96
N LEU A 166 -24.71 4.24 5.09
CA LEU A 166 -24.48 5.43 4.27
C LEU A 166 -24.24 5.06 2.81
N ALA A 167 -23.42 4.04 2.55
CA ALA A 167 -23.16 3.55 1.21
C ALA A 167 -24.43 2.98 0.54
N ARG A 168 -25.30 2.30 1.29
CA ARG A 168 -26.61 1.87 0.78
C ARG A 168 -27.51 3.06 0.41
N ALA A 169 -27.50 4.13 1.20
CA ALA A 169 -28.33 5.31 0.96
C ALA A 169 -27.84 6.17 -0.22
N HIS A 170 -26.54 6.14 -0.53
CA HIS A 170 -25.93 7.10 -1.45
C HIS A 170 -25.16 6.50 -2.63
N ALA A 171 -24.79 5.22 -2.59
CA ALA A 171 -23.91 4.61 -3.59
C ALA A 171 -24.53 3.39 -4.27
N TYR A 172 -24.95 2.37 -3.50
CA TYR A 172 -25.23 1.05 -4.08
C TYR A 172 -26.35 1.02 -5.13
N GLY A 173 -27.32 1.94 -5.05
CA GLY A 173 -28.45 2.00 -5.98
C GLY A 173 -28.09 2.39 -7.42
N HIS A 174 -26.83 2.75 -7.69
CA HIS A 174 -26.36 3.10 -9.04
C HIS A 174 -25.72 1.95 -9.80
N PHE A 175 -25.60 0.77 -9.18
CA PHE A 175 -25.06 -0.43 -9.79
C PHE A 175 -26.19 -1.41 -10.10
N ASP A 176 -26.26 -1.84 -11.35
CA ASP A 176 -27.27 -2.74 -11.88
C ASP A 176 -26.59 -3.88 -12.63
N SER A 177 -26.92 -5.12 -12.25
CA SER A 177 -26.42 -6.37 -12.81
C SER A 177 -27.27 -6.88 -13.98
N GLY A 178 -28.43 -6.27 -14.24
CA GLY A 178 -29.38 -6.73 -15.26
C GLY A 178 -30.00 -8.10 -14.94
N ARG A 179 -29.94 -8.55 -13.68
CA ARG A 179 -30.53 -9.82 -13.26
C ARG A 179 -32.05 -9.79 -13.33
N ALA A 180 -32.64 -10.97 -13.50
CA ALA A 180 -34.09 -11.12 -13.63
C ALA A 180 -34.83 -10.63 -12.38
N SER A 181 -36.05 -10.11 -12.58
CA SER A 181 -36.89 -9.54 -11.52
C SER A 181 -37.34 -10.54 -10.45
N ASN A 182 -37.17 -11.85 -10.69
CA ASN A 182 -37.44 -12.91 -9.72
C ASN A 182 -36.21 -13.29 -8.87
N ALA A 183 -35.15 -12.48 -8.90
CA ALA A 183 -33.98 -12.66 -8.04
C ALA A 183 -34.36 -12.59 -6.56
N SER A 184 -33.76 -13.46 -5.75
CA SER A 184 -34.03 -13.53 -4.30
C SER A 184 -33.40 -12.39 -3.50
N TYR A 185 -32.43 -11.69 -4.09
CA TYR A 185 -31.65 -10.63 -3.44
C TYR A 185 -31.45 -9.48 -4.43
N GLU A 186 -31.64 -8.25 -3.93
CA GLU A 186 -31.38 -7.01 -4.66
C GLU A 186 -29.88 -6.78 -4.84
N ASP A 187 -29.47 -6.09 -5.91
CA ASP A 187 -28.07 -5.75 -6.17
C ASP A 187 -27.41 -5.00 -5.00
N THR A 188 -28.18 -4.14 -4.33
CA THR A 188 -27.71 -3.42 -3.14
C THR A 188 -27.26 -4.35 -2.01
N GLN A 189 -27.82 -5.55 -1.87
CA GLN A 189 -27.40 -6.53 -0.87
C GLN A 189 -26.06 -7.17 -1.23
N PHE A 190 -25.75 -7.31 -2.52
CA PHE A 190 -24.44 -7.79 -2.97
C PHE A 190 -23.36 -6.74 -2.70
N PHE A 191 -23.60 -5.47 -3.00
CA PHE A 191 -22.66 -4.39 -2.68
C PHE A 191 -22.51 -4.17 -1.16
N GLU A 192 -23.57 -4.38 -0.38
CA GLU A 192 -23.48 -4.36 1.08
C GLU A 192 -22.56 -5.47 1.60
N LEU A 193 -22.68 -6.69 1.06
CA LEU A 193 -21.78 -7.81 1.36
C LEU A 193 -20.35 -7.53 0.87
N GLN A 194 -20.16 -7.03 -0.36
CA GLN A 194 -18.85 -6.68 -0.91
C GLN A 194 -18.13 -5.64 -0.04
N THR A 195 -18.83 -4.60 0.37
CA THR A 195 -18.28 -3.55 1.26
C THR A 195 -17.94 -4.13 2.62
N PHE A 196 -18.82 -4.96 3.18
CA PHE A 196 -18.54 -5.66 4.42
C PHE A 196 -17.25 -6.50 4.34
N MET A 197 -17.10 -7.31 3.28
CA MET A 197 -15.93 -8.16 3.06
C MET A 197 -14.65 -7.34 2.93
N GLY A 198 -14.69 -6.20 2.24
CA GLY A 198 -13.56 -5.27 2.15
C GLY A 198 -13.17 -4.69 3.51
N MET A 199 -14.16 -4.26 4.31
CA MET A 199 -13.92 -3.72 5.66
C MET A 199 -13.35 -4.78 6.63
N VAL A 200 -13.80 -6.03 6.55
CA VAL A 200 -13.31 -7.11 7.46
C VAL A 200 -12.22 -7.98 6.85
N ARG A 201 -11.70 -7.62 5.66
CA ARG A 201 -10.63 -8.29 4.91
C ARG A 201 -10.76 -9.82 4.86
N CYS A 202 -11.86 -10.31 4.30
CA CYS A 202 -12.08 -11.75 4.18
C CYS A 202 -12.64 -12.17 2.83
N GLY A 203 -12.40 -13.43 2.47
CA GLY A 203 -12.94 -14.03 1.25
C GLY A 203 -14.45 -14.27 1.30
N ALA A 204 -15.05 -14.50 0.13
CA ALA A 204 -16.50 -14.60 -0.07
C ALA A 204 -17.23 -15.55 0.90
N THR A 205 -16.69 -16.75 1.13
CA THR A 205 -17.32 -17.77 1.97
C THR A 205 -17.35 -17.36 3.45
N GLN A 206 -16.21 -16.90 3.97
CA GLN A 206 -16.11 -16.44 5.36
C GLN A 206 -16.90 -15.14 5.56
N GLY A 207 -16.83 -14.23 4.60
CA GLY A 207 -17.55 -12.97 4.57
C GLY A 207 -19.05 -13.14 4.61
N ALA A 208 -19.61 -13.97 3.74
CA ALA A 208 -21.05 -14.26 3.70
C ALA A 208 -21.54 -14.85 5.04
N THR A 209 -20.80 -15.80 5.62
CA THR A 209 -21.14 -16.41 6.92
C THR A 209 -21.18 -15.37 8.04
N ARG A 210 -20.15 -14.52 8.13
CA ARG A 210 -20.08 -13.46 9.14
C ARG A 210 -21.15 -12.38 8.92
N PHE A 211 -21.46 -12.07 7.67
CA PHE A 211 -22.51 -11.10 7.31
C PHE A 211 -23.90 -11.60 7.69
N GLN A 212 -24.23 -12.85 7.37
CA GLN A 212 -25.48 -13.51 7.74
C GLN A 212 -25.62 -13.63 9.27
N TYR A 213 -24.54 -13.93 9.99
CA TYR A 213 -24.57 -13.92 11.46
C TYR A 213 -25.00 -12.56 12.04
N ARG A 214 -24.58 -11.45 11.41
CA ARG A 214 -24.90 -10.08 11.88
C ARG A 214 -26.27 -9.58 11.43
N ARG A 215 -26.68 -9.90 10.20
CA ARG A 215 -27.90 -9.36 9.57
C ARG A 215 -29.10 -10.30 9.59
N GLY A 216 -28.88 -11.56 9.93
CA GLY A 216 -29.85 -12.64 9.84
C GLY A 216 -29.51 -13.61 8.71
N LYS A 217 -29.80 -14.90 8.94
CA LYS A 217 -29.43 -16.01 8.06
C LYS A 217 -29.93 -15.84 6.62
N GLU A 218 -31.09 -15.23 6.44
CA GLU A 218 -31.75 -15.04 5.14
C GLU A 218 -31.52 -13.65 4.53
N TYR A 219 -30.76 -12.76 5.20
CA TYR A 219 -30.61 -11.38 4.74
C TYR A 219 -29.64 -11.23 3.56
N GLY A 220 -28.61 -12.09 3.47
CA GLY A 220 -27.54 -11.94 2.48
C GLY A 220 -27.28 -13.22 1.69
N PRO A 221 -26.78 -13.11 0.45
CA PRO A 221 -26.45 -14.26 -0.37
C PRO A 221 -25.28 -15.06 0.21
N HIS A 222 -25.17 -16.34 -0.16
CA HIS A 222 -23.98 -17.15 0.09
C HIS A 222 -22.78 -16.67 -0.74
N GLY A 223 -21.57 -17.04 -0.32
CA GLY A 223 -20.32 -16.64 -0.98
C GLY A 223 -20.29 -16.96 -2.48
N ASP A 224 -20.69 -18.18 -2.86
CA ASP A 224 -20.71 -18.60 -4.27
C ASP A 224 -21.74 -17.80 -5.09
N THR A 225 -22.92 -17.56 -4.52
CA THR A 225 -23.95 -16.71 -5.15
C THR A 225 -23.44 -15.29 -5.34
N HIS A 226 -22.71 -14.76 -4.35
CA HIS A 226 -22.07 -13.45 -4.44
C HIS A 226 -21.03 -13.41 -5.56
N LEU A 227 -20.10 -14.37 -5.62
CA LEU A 227 -19.09 -14.43 -6.69
C LEU A 227 -19.72 -14.54 -8.08
N ARG A 228 -20.78 -15.34 -8.23
CA ARG A 228 -21.52 -15.45 -9.50
C ARG A 228 -22.16 -14.12 -9.89
N ALA A 229 -22.72 -13.38 -8.93
CA ALA A 229 -23.33 -12.08 -9.18
C ALA A 229 -22.30 -11.03 -9.61
N VAL A 230 -21.16 -10.95 -8.92
CA VAL A 230 -20.09 -10.00 -9.25
C VAL A 230 -19.60 -10.19 -10.70
N LYS A 231 -19.52 -11.43 -11.17
CA LYS A 231 -19.14 -11.75 -12.55
C LYS A 231 -20.15 -11.31 -13.62
N GLN A 232 -21.38 -10.97 -13.24
CA GLN A 232 -22.42 -10.53 -14.19
C GLN A 232 -22.36 -9.02 -14.48
N PHE A 233 -21.68 -8.24 -13.64
CA PHE A 233 -21.52 -6.81 -13.90
C PHE A 233 -20.55 -6.58 -15.06
N GLY A 234 -21.00 -5.87 -16.09
CA GLY A 234 -20.11 -5.44 -17.16
C GLY A 234 -19.10 -4.38 -16.66
N PRO A 235 -17.84 -4.38 -17.12
CA PRO A 235 -16.86 -3.36 -16.72
C PRO A 235 -17.34 -1.93 -16.97
N GLU A 236 -18.00 -1.69 -18.10
CA GLU A 236 -18.56 -0.38 -18.42
C GLU A 236 -19.72 0.02 -17.49
N GLU A 237 -20.53 -0.94 -17.04
CA GLU A 237 -21.62 -0.70 -16.09
C GLU A 237 -21.09 -0.34 -14.72
N LEU A 238 -20.03 -1.01 -14.27
CA LEU A 238 -19.35 -0.67 -13.01
C LEU A 238 -18.79 0.75 -13.07
N VAL A 239 -18.14 1.13 -14.16
CA VAL A 239 -17.63 2.51 -14.35
C VAL A 239 -18.77 3.53 -14.40
N ARG A 240 -19.88 3.23 -15.09
CA ARG A 240 -21.06 4.11 -15.10
C ARG A 240 -21.68 4.25 -13.71
N GLY A 241 -21.79 3.16 -12.96
CA GLY A 241 -22.29 3.15 -11.58
C GLY A 241 -21.38 3.93 -10.63
N PHE A 242 -20.06 3.81 -10.82
CA PHE A 242 -19.06 4.61 -10.12
C PHE A 242 -19.26 6.12 -10.39
N ASN A 243 -19.32 6.55 -11.65
CA ASN A 243 -19.50 7.97 -11.99
C ASN A 243 -20.79 8.56 -11.39
N LYS A 244 -21.92 7.84 -11.52
CA LYS A 244 -23.20 8.26 -10.91
C LYS A 244 -23.12 8.35 -9.39
N THR A 245 -22.41 7.41 -8.75
CA THR A 245 -22.15 7.43 -7.31
C THR A 245 -21.31 8.63 -6.92
N THR A 246 -20.26 8.95 -7.68
CA THR A 246 -19.41 10.12 -7.45
C THR A 246 -20.21 11.42 -7.52
N ASP A 247 -21.06 11.60 -8.54
CA ASP A 247 -21.98 12.75 -8.63
C ASP A 247 -22.91 12.84 -7.41
N ARG A 248 -23.47 11.70 -7.01
CA ARG A 248 -24.36 11.65 -5.85
C ARG A 248 -23.63 12.02 -4.57
N LEU A 249 -22.43 11.49 -4.34
CA LEU A 249 -21.60 11.80 -3.17
C LEU A 249 -21.22 13.28 -3.16
N LEU A 250 -20.78 13.84 -4.28
CA LEU A 250 -20.48 15.27 -4.43
C LEU A 250 -21.69 16.14 -4.08
N SER A 251 -22.88 15.79 -4.57
CA SER A 251 -24.13 16.49 -4.24
C SER A 251 -24.45 16.45 -2.74
N VAL A 252 -24.23 15.30 -2.08
CA VAL A 252 -24.50 15.11 -0.64
C VAL A 252 -23.51 15.87 0.23
N ILE A 253 -22.23 15.91 -0.15
CA ILE A 253 -21.19 16.57 0.63
C ILE A 253 -21.07 18.07 0.32
N ALA A 254 -21.48 18.53 -0.87
CA ALA A 254 -21.33 19.93 -1.30
C ALA A 254 -21.79 20.98 -0.26
N PRO A 255 -22.91 20.79 0.48
CA PRO A 255 -23.31 21.76 1.51
C PRO A 255 -22.40 21.81 2.75
N LYS A 256 -21.60 20.77 2.99
CA LYS A 256 -20.76 20.57 4.18
C LYS A 256 -19.26 20.61 3.89
N ALA A 257 -18.90 20.46 2.62
CA ALA A 257 -17.55 20.25 2.16
C ALA A 257 -16.89 21.58 1.78
N SER A 258 -15.89 21.98 2.56
CA SER A 258 -15.02 23.11 2.23
C SER A 258 -13.82 22.63 1.41
N PHE A 259 -14.01 22.35 0.11
CA PHE A 259 -12.88 22.19 -0.81
C PHE A 259 -12.85 23.33 -1.83
N ARG A 260 -11.65 23.81 -2.15
CA ARG A 260 -11.41 24.86 -3.14
C ARG A 260 -11.98 24.44 -4.50
N ARG A 261 -12.58 25.39 -5.23
CA ARG A 261 -12.99 25.21 -6.63
C ARG A 261 -12.35 26.32 -7.48
N PRO A 262 -11.68 25.99 -8.59
CA PRO A 262 -11.45 24.63 -9.10
C PRO A 262 -10.53 23.81 -8.18
N VAL A 263 -10.61 22.48 -8.29
CA VAL A 263 -9.90 21.56 -7.40
C VAL A 263 -8.46 21.33 -7.87
N THR A 264 -7.58 21.02 -6.91
CA THR A 264 -6.34 20.30 -7.19
C THR A 264 -6.61 18.80 -7.05
N ALA A 265 -6.16 18.02 -8.02
CA ALA A 265 -6.31 16.58 -8.04
C ALA A 265 -4.96 15.86 -8.10
N ALA A 266 -4.89 14.61 -7.64
CA ALA A 266 -3.74 13.73 -7.81
C ALA A 266 -4.10 12.60 -8.75
N ILE A 267 -3.15 12.16 -9.58
CA ILE A 267 -3.21 10.88 -10.29
C ILE A 267 -2.17 9.94 -9.67
N ASP A 268 -2.60 8.72 -9.39
CA ASP A 268 -1.75 7.66 -8.83
C ASP A 268 -2.07 6.31 -9.49
N ILE A 269 -1.08 5.42 -9.61
CA ILE A 269 -1.23 4.05 -10.13
C ILE A 269 -1.07 3.05 -8.99
N THR A 270 -2.14 2.31 -8.72
CA THR A 270 -2.10 1.20 -7.78
C THR A 270 -1.83 -0.12 -8.51
N THR A 271 -0.92 -0.92 -7.95
CA THR A 271 -0.56 -2.25 -8.47
C THR A 271 -0.96 -3.32 -7.44
N ILE A 272 -1.80 -4.27 -7.83
CA ILE A 272 -2.25 -5.39 -6.99
C ILE A 272 -1.68 -6.69 -7.55
N PRO A 273 -0.86 -7.45 -6.78
CA PRO A 273 -0.32 -8.73 -7.20
C PRO A 273 -1.42 -9.73 -7.61
N TYR A 274 -1.17 -10.47 -8.69
CA TYR A 274 -2.07 -11.46 -9.23
C TYR A 274 -1.40 -12.83 -9.29
N TYR A 275 -2.03 -13.84 -8.71
CA TYR A 275 -1.49 -15.20 -8.61
C TYR A 275 -2.33 -16.25 -9.37
N GLY A 276 -3.36 -15.81 -10.08
CA GLY A 276 -4.26 -16.69 -10.83
C GLY A 276 -3.78 -16.99 -12.25
N ASP A 277 -4.64 -17.67 -12.99
CA ASP A 277 -4.45 -17.91 -14.42
C ASP A 277 -4.67 -16.63 -15.24
N VAL A 278 -3.79 -16.38 -16.20
CA VAL A 278 -3.87 -15.21 -17.08
C VAL A 278 -4.81 -15.44 -18.26
N GLU A 279 -5.17 -16.70 -18.53
CA GLU A 279 -6.15 -17.02 -19.58
C GLU A 279 -7.47 -16.29 -19.29
N GLU A 280 -8.01 -15.62 -20.31
CA GLU A 280 -9.21 -14.77 -20.21
C GLU A 280 -9.10 -13.54 -19.28
N MET A 281 -7.90 -13.18 -18.83
CA MET A 281 -7.66 -12.03 -17.93
C MET A 281 -6.86 -10.91 -18.62
N PRO A 282 -7.42 -10.21 -19.64
CA PRO A 282 -6.70 -9.20 -20.44
C PRO A 282 -6.33 -7.92 -19.68
N MET A 283 -6.65 -7.84 -18.39
CA MET A 283 -6.35 -6.71 -17.50
C MET A 283 -5.12 -6.96 -16.64
N VAL A 284 -4.59 -8.19 -16.65
CA VAL A 284 -3.37 -8.55 -15.94
C VAL A 284 -2.18 -8.21 -16.83
N SER A 285 -1.22 -7.49 -16.27
CA SER A 285 0.05 -7.16 -16.92
C SER A 285 1.20 -7.83 -16.17
N GLY A 286 2.28 -8.11 -16.89
CA GLY A 286 3.55 -8.48 -16.24
C GLY A 286 4.12 -7.32 -15.43
N THR A 287 4.88 -7.65 -14.40
CA THR A 287 5.61 -6.68 -13.58
C THR A 287 7.08 -6.65 -13.97
N LYS A 288 7.90 -5.85 -13.26
CA LYS A 288 9.36 -5.86 -13.44
C LYS A 288 9.99 -7.19 -12.99
N ASP A 289 9.29 -7.95 -12.15
CA ASP A 289 9.69 -9.29 -11.76
C ASP A 289 9.31 -10.28 -12.86
N ARG A 290 10.27 -11.11 -13.24
CA ARG A 290 10.17 -12.06 -14.37
C ARG A 290 8.90 -12.92 -14.35
N ASP A 291 8.44 -13.32 -13.17
CA ASP A 291 7.24 -14.15 -12.98
C ASP A 291 6.09 -13.39 -12.29
N GLY A 292 6.29 -12.10 -11.99
CA GLY A 292 5.31 -11.30 -11.28
C GLY A 292 4.20 -10.81 -12.21
N ARG A 293 2.96 -10.97 -11.78
CA ARG A 293 1.76 -10.52 -12.49
C ARG A 293 0.97 -9.60 -11.59
N ALA A 294 0.31 -8.60 -12.15
CA ALA A 294 -0.51 -7.69 -11.36
C ALA A 294 -1.68 -7.10 -12.15
N PHE A 295 -2.73 -6.72 -11.41
CA PHE A 295 -3.69 -5.74 -11.87
C PHE A 295 -3.16 -4.34 -11.60
N LYS A 296 -3.24 -3.47 -12.59
CA LYS A 296 -2.91 -2.05 -12.42
C LYS A 296 -4.12 -1.20 -12.73
N PHE A 297 -4.35 -0.19 -11.91
CA PHE A 297 -5.36 0.82 -12.18
C PHE A 297 -4.88 2.17 -11.69
N ALA A 298 -5.22 3.21 -12.44
CA ALA A 298 -4.95 4.57 -12.09
C ALA A 298 -6.22 5.20 -11.52
N THR A 299 -6.05 6.02 -10.47
CA THR A 299 -7.12 6.80 -9.89
C THR A 299 -6.82 8.28 -10.01
N LEU A 300 -7.86 9.10 -10.09
CA LEU A 300 -7.76 10.56 -9.95
C LEU A 300 -8.59 10.97 -8.74
N SER A 301 -7.96 11.58 -7.73
CA SER A 301 -8.59 11.95 -6.46
C SER A 301 -8.43 13.44 -6.15
N ILE A 302 -9.36 14.02 -5.37
CA ILE A 302 -9.25 15.40 -4.89
C ILE A 302 -8.19 15.46 -3.79
N ILE A 303 -7.31 16.47 -3.87
CA ILE A 303 -6.33 16.78 -2.83
C ILE A 303 -6.89 17.89 -1.92
N GLY A 304 -7.00 17.62 -0.62
CA GLY A 304 -7.45 18.60 0.36
C GLY A 304 -7.67 18.00 1.75
N GLN A 305 -7.58 18.84 2.79
CA GLN A 305 -7.44 18.42 4.20
C GLN A 305 -8.56 17.54 4.78
N ASN A 306 -9.67 17.26 4.08
CA ASN A 306 -10.79 16.51 4.68
C ASN A 306 -11.60 15.60 3.75
N ILE A 307 -11.24 15.42 2.47
CA ILE A 307 -12.05 14.61 1.54
C ILE A 307 -11.17 13.91 0.48
N PRO A 308 -10.64 12.70 0.75
CA PRO A 308 -10.00 11.88 -0.27
C PRO A 308 -11.06 11.23 -1.17
N LEU A 309 -11.72 12.05 -2.00
CA LEU A 309 -12.73 11.57 -2.95
C LEU A 309 -12.09 11.20 -4.27
N ILE A 310 -12.27 9.95 -4.68
CA ILE A 310 -11.89 9.47 -6.01
C ILE A 310 -12.93 9.97 -7.02
N LEU A 311 -12.47 10.70 -8.04
CA LEU A 311 -13.30 11.26 -9.11
C LEU A 311 -13.33 10.39 -10.36
N ALA A 312 -12.25 9.66 -10.63
CA ALA A 312 -12.17 8.78 -11.79
C ALA A 312 -11.26 7.58 -11.51
N VAL A 313 -11.56 6.46 -12.16
CA VAL A 313 -10.73 5.26 -12.19
C VAL A 313 -10.57 4.77 -13.63
N GLU A 314 -9.37 4.32 -13.98
CA GLU A 314 -9.05 3.74 -15.27
C GLU A 314 -8.12 2.54 -15.07
N PRO A 315 -8.40 1.39 -15.68
CA PRO A 315 -7.43 0.31 -15.69
C PRO A 315 -6.18 0.72 -16.49
N VAL A 316 -5.03 0.26 -16.04
CA VAL A 316 -3.74 0.47 -16.70
C VAL A 316 -3.29 -0.88 -17.25
N ARG A 317 -2.95 -0.90 -18.55
CA ARG A 317 -2.32 -2.05 -19.19
C ARG A 317 -0.95 -1.63 -19.64
N GLU A 318 0.04 -2.39 -19.23
CA GLU A 318 1.43 -2.21 -19.62
C GLU A 318 1.89 -3.39 -20.48
N SER A 319 2.81 -3.09 -21.38
CA SER A 319 3.60 -4.09 -22.09
C SER A 319 4.70 -4.62 -21.17
N SER A 320 4.82 -5.93 -21.04
CA SER A 320 5.94 -6.59 -20.38
C SER A 320 6.65 -7.56 -21.33
N GLU A 321 7.82 -8.09 -20.95
CA GLU A 321 8.54 -9.10 -21.75
C GLU A 321 7.74 -10.39 -21.99
N TRP A 322 6.67 -10.59 -21.22
CA TRP A 322 5.88 -11.82 -21.18
C TRP A 322 4.47 -11.65 -21.71
N ASP A 323 4.06 -10.44 -22.12
CA ASP A 323 2.75 -10.18 -22.69
C ASP A 323 2.83 -9.46 -24.06
N GLU A 324 1.79 -9.63 -24.87
CA GLU A 324 1.65 -8.96 -26.17
C GLU A 324 0.90 -7.63 -26.05
N ASN A 325 0.88 -7.01 -24.85
CA ASN A 325 0.16 -5.75 -24.68
C ASN A 325 0.84 -4.62 -25.49
N PRO A 326 0.06 -3.71 -26.08
CA PRO A 326 0.64 -2.53 -26.72
C PRO A 326 1.42 -1.70 -25.69
N SER A 327 2.48 -1.04 -26.15
CA SER A 327 3.31 -0.14 -25.33
C SER A 327 2.45 0.80 -24.48
N ASN A 328 2.83 1.00 -23.21
CA ASN A 328 2.07 1.77 -22.25
C ASN A 328 1.74 3.18 -22.78
N GLN A 329 0.45 3.42 -23.04
CA GLN A 329 -0.03 4.71 -23.52
C GLN A 329 -0.61 5.51 -22.35
N ILE A 330 0.22 5.75 -21.34
CA ILE A 330 -0.19 6.37 -20.08
C ILE A 330 -0.88 7.72 -20.29
N HIS A 331 -0.46 8.49 -21.29
CA HIS A 331 -1.11 9.75 -21.69
C HIS A 331 -2.59 9.57 -22.07
N ARG A 332 -2.99 8.42 -22.64
CA ARG A 332 -4.41 8.12 -22.92
C ARG A 332 -5.19 7.86 -21.64
N THR A 333 -4.59 7.17 -20.67
CA THR A 333 -5.17 6.94 -19.34
C THR A 333 -5.37 8.27 -18.62
N VAL A 334 -4.34 9.12 -18.57
CA VAL A 334 -4.42 10.49 -18.02
C VAL A 334 -5.53 11.28 -18.70
N ARG A 335 -5.61 11.24 -20.04
CA ARG A 335 -6.67 11.95 -20.78
C ARG A 335 -8.07 11.51 -20.36
N ARG A 336 -8.30 10.21 -20.17
CA ARG A 336 -9.61 9.67 -19.79
C ARG A 336 -9.94 10.02 -18.33
N LEU A 337 -8.99 9.87 -17.42
CA LEU A 337 -9.15 10.24 -16.01
C LEU A 337 -9.53 11.72 -15.87
N VAL A 338 -8.76 12.62 -16.47
CA VAL A 338 -8.99 14.07 -16.37
C VAL A 338 -10.32 14.47 -17.02
N ARG A 339 -10.68 13.89 -18.18
CA ARG A 339 -11.97 14.17 -18.82
C ARG A 339 -13.14 13.73 -17.95
N ARG A 340 -13.12 12.49 -17.44
CA ARG A 340 -14.18 11.98 -16.54
C ARG A 340 -14.27 12.82 -15.27
N ALA A 341 -13.14 13.14 -14.65
CA ALA A 341 -13.13 13.96 -13.45
C ALA A 341 -13.65 15.39 -13.69
N LYS A 342 -13.38 15.97 -14.87
CA LYS A 342 -13.94 17.28 -15.30
C LYS A 342 -15.45 17.25 -15.52
N GLU A 343 -16.07 16.10 -15.75
CA GLU A 343 -17.54 15.98 -15.78
C GLU A 343 -18.15 16.21 -14.38
N HIS A 344 -17.39 15.95 -13.32
CA HIS A 344 -17.84 16.06 -11.93
C HIS A 344 -17.50 17.42 -11.30
N VAL A 345 -16.25 17.89 -11.46
CA VAL A 345 -15.76 19.14 -10.85
C VAL A 345 -14.75 19.84 -11.77
N PRO A 346 -14.68 21.19 -11.76
CA PRO A 346 -13.62 21.88 -12.48
C PRO A 346 -12.27 21.64 -11.81
N ILE A 347 -11.25 21.31 -12.60
CA ILE A 347 -9.89 20.98 -12.16
C ILE A 347 -8.93 22.08 -12.62
N GLU A 348 -8.18 22.65 -11.70
CA GLU A 348 -7.15 23.67 -11.97
C GLU A 348 -5.79 23.01 -12.15
N THR A 349 -5.41 22.13 -11.23
CA THR A 349 -4.09 21.51 -11.19
C THR A 349 -4.17 20.01 -10.97
N VAL A 350 -3.34 19.25 -11.68
CA VAL A 350 -3.14 17.82 -11.48
C VAL A 350 -1.71 17.58 -10.98
N LEU A 351 -1.57 16.90 -9.84
CA LEU A 351 -0.31 16.38 -9.35
C LEU A 351 -0.15 14.95 -9.84
N CYS A 352 1.04 14.60 -10.31
CA CYS A 352 1.40 13.22 -10.63
C CYS A 352 2.78 12.93 -10.06
N ASP A 353 3.08 11.65 -9.84
CA ASP A 353 4.44 11.24 -9.51
C ASP A 353 5.37 11.28 -10.75
N ARG A 354 6.65 10.97 -10.52
CA ARG A 354 7.69 10.88 -11.56
C ARG A 354 7.46 9.79 -12.61
N GLU A 355 6.53 8.86 -12.40
CA GLU A 355 6.19 7.85 -13.40
C GLU A 355 5.46 8.45 -14.59
N PHE A 356 4.86 9.63 -14.42
CA PHE A 356 4.17 10.40 -15.45
C PHE A 356 5.04 11.43 -16.18
N ASP A 357 6.36 11.48 -15.91
CA ASP A 357 7.32 12.35 -16.60
C ASP A 357 7.50 11.94 -18.07
N SER A 358 6.61 12.43 -18.92
CA SER A 358 6.59 12.17 -20.36
C SER A 358 5.99 13.36 -21.12
N ILE A 359 6.63 13.72 -22.23
CA ILE A 359 6.18 14.80 -23.13
C ILE A 359 4.72 14.61 -23.56
N GLN A 360 4.30 13.37 -23.81
CA GLN A 360 2.93 13.06 -24.22
C GLN A 360 1.91 13.34 -23.10
N VAL A 361 2.32 13.15 -21.84
CA VAL A 361 1.49 13.47 -20.67
C VAL A 361 1.40 14.98 -20.51
N PHE A 362 2.50 15.71 -20.62
CA PHE A 362 2.53 17.18 -20.54
C PHE A 362 1.63 17.82 -21.60
N GLN A 363 1.75 17.35 -22.85
CA GLN A 363 0.91 17.81 -23.95
C GLN A 363 -0.56 17.47 -23.70
N THR A 364 -0.86 16.29 -23.17
CA THR A 364 -2.22 15.88 -22.83
C THR A 364 -2.84 16.79 -21.78
N LEU A 365 -2.13 17.08 -20.69
CA LEU A 365 -2.62 17.95 -19.62
C LEU A 365 -2.79 19.39 -20.11
N SER A 366 -1.84 19.89 -20.90
CA SER A 366 -1.91 21.22 -21.54
C SER A 366 -3.12 21.34 -22.48
N ASN A 367 -3.35 20.34 -23.34
CA ASN A 367 -4.50 20.29 -24.26
C ASN A 367 -5.85 20.19 -23.53
N LEU A 368 -5.84 19.72 -22.29
CA LEU A 368 -7.02 19.65 -21.45
C LEU A 368 -7.24 20.92 -20.63
N ASP A 369 -6.37 21.94 -20.75
CA ASP A 369 -6.44 23.18 -19.99
C ASP A 369 -6.41 22.92 -18.47
N VAL A 370 -5.32 22.28 -18.04
CA VAL A 370 -5.06 21.92 -16.63
C VAL A 370 -3.58 22.14 -16.33
N ASN A 371 -3.29 22.86 -15.24
CA ASN A 371 -1.93 23.01 -14.73
C ASN A 371 -1.42 21.66 -14.22
N TYR A 372 -0.12 21.42 -14.23
CA TYR A 372 0.44 20.16 -13.75
C TYR A 372 1.71 20.37 -12.94
N LEU A 373 1.89 19.52 -11.92
CA LEU A 373 3.12 19.40 -11.16
C LEU A 373 3.55 17.95 -11.23
N ILE A 374 4.66 17.69 -11.90
CA ILE A 374 5.20 16.34 -12.13
C ILE A 374 6.68 16.40 -11.79
N PRO A 375 7.15 15.67 -10.77
CA PRO A 375 8.57 15.58 -10.48
C PRO A 375 9.34 15.03 -11.68
N LYS A 376 10.43 15.70 -12.05
CA LYS A 376 11.31 15.28 -13.13
C LYS A 376 12.12 14.05 -12.76
N ARG A 377 12.34 13.15 -13.73
CA ARG A 377 13.30 12.06 -13.62
C ARG A 377 14.71 12.60 -13.89
N VAL A 378 15.49 12.72 -12.82
CA VAL A 378 16.86 13.22 -12.86
C VAL A 378 17.70 12.42 -13.87
N SER A 379 17.91 13.03 -15.04
CA SER A 379 18.83 12.59 -16.06
C SER A 379 20.22 13.19 -15.84
N SER A 380 21.24 12.73 -16.55
CA SER A 380 22.59 13.33 -16.45
C SER A 380 22.58 14.83 -16.76
N SER A 381 21.84 15.26 -17.79
CA SER A 381 21.70 16.68 -18.12
C SER A 381 20.96 17.50 -17.06
N GLU A 382 20.01 16.90 -16.34
CA GLU A 382 19.34 17.60 -15.24
C GLU A 382 20.24 17.72 -14.01
N ARG A 383 21.16 16.77 -13.78
CA ARG A 383 22.19 16.90 -12.74
C ARG A 383 23.10 18.08 -13.02
N ASP A 384 23.56 18.22 -14.26
CA ASP A 384 24.42 19.35 -14.64
C ASP A 384 23.71 20.70 -14.41
N VAL A 385 22.39 20.78 -14.68
CA VAL A 385 21.58 21.98 -14.38
C VAL A 385 21.45 22.21 -12.87
N LEU A 386 21.22 21.15 -12.08
CA LEU A 386 21.11 21.26 -10.62
C LEU A 386 22.45 21.67 -9.98
N GLU A 387 23.57 21.12 -10.44
CA GLU A 387 24.91 21.50 -10.02
C GLU A 387 25.20 22.96 -10.37
N GLN A 388 24.86 23.40 -11.58
CA GLN A 388 25.00 24.80 -11.99
C GLN A 388 24.11 25.74 -11.13
N MET A 389 22.89 25.33 -10.80
CA MET A 389 22.01 26.10 -9.91
C MET A 389 22.58 26.23 -8.48
N GLU A 390 23.22 25.18 -7.98
CA GLU A 390 23.90 25.19 -6.68
C GLU A 390 25.15 26.10 -6.71
N GLU A 391 25.94 26.06 -7.79
CA GLU A 391 27.06 26.98 -8.02
C GLU A 391 26.61 28.44 -8.10
N ASP A 392 25.44 28.70 -8.70
CA ASP A 392 24.87 30.04 -8.90
C ASP A 392 23.99 30.54 -7.73
N ASP A 393 23.90 29.78 -6.62
CA ASP A 393 23.06 30.06 -5.44
C ASP A 393 21.57 30.35 -5.81
N GLN A 394 21.03 29.56 -6.75
CA GLN A 394 19.65 29.67 -7.25
C GLN A 394 18.78 28.51 -6.76
N GLU A 395 17.71 28.82 -6.02
CA GLU A 395 16.72 27.80 -5.61
C GLU A 395 15.67 27.49 -6.69
N VAL A 396 15.49 28.37 -7.68
CA VAL A 396 14.45 28.23 -8.72
C VAL A 396 15.00 28.64 -10.08
N ALA A 397 14.93 27.72 -11.06
CA ALA A 397 15.15 28.01 -12.47
C ALA A 397 13.84 27.87 -13.25
N VAL A 398 13.55 28.85 -14.11
CA VAL A 398 12.37 28.82 -14.99
C VAL A 398 12.82 28.65 -16.43
N GLU A 399 12.65 27.44 -16.96
CA GLU A 399 12.91 27.16 -18.36
C GLU A 399 11.64 27.32 -19.19
N SER A 400 11.72 28.17 -20.22
CA SER A 400 10.64 28.33 -21.20
C SER A 400 10.78 27.26 -22.28
N ALA A 401 10.08 26.13 -22.13
CA ALA A 401 10.05 25.09 -23.17
C ALA A 401 8.92 25.36 -24.18
N SER A 402 9.27 25.44 -25.45
CA SER A 402 8.32 25.50 -26.56
C SER A 402 8.01 24.08 -27.00
N ILE A 403 6.83 23.55 -26.65
CA ILE A 403 6.40 22.24 -27.14
C ILE A 403 5.85 22.43 -28.56
N HIS A 404 6.69 22.24 -29.57
CA HIS A 404 6.28 22.20 -30.98
C HIS A 404 6.04 20.76 -31.39
N VAL A 405 4.86 20.45 -31.94
CA VAL A 405 4.52 19.10 -32.39
C VAL A 405 3.68 19.18 -33.66
N GLU A 406 3.98 18.30 -34.62
CA GLU A 406 3.22 18.04 -35.85
C GLU A 406 1.76 17.62 -35.60
#